data_AF-A0A0G0H5U0-F1
#
_entry.id   AF-A0A0G0H5U0-F1
#
_cell.length_a   1.000
_cell.length_b   1.000
_cell.length_c   1.000
_cell.angle_alpha   90.00
_cell.angle_beta   90.00
_cell.angle_gamma   90.00
#
_symmetry.space_group_name_H-M   'P 1'
#
loop_
_entity.id
_entity.type
_entity.pdbx_description
1 polymer ?
#
loop_
_entity_poly.entity_id
_entity_poly.type
_entity_poly.pdbx_seq_one_letter_code
_entity_poly.pdbx_strand_id
1 'polypeptide(L)'
;MASMKDRSYVKILVFFSAILLILGLFIYLKYKQIVSVKEDISESVEAESLQNVLTEELPSEFPEDFPLYPGMQLENSFVSKGEEIDGVSVIWKLDAQSSGVYDYYKEKLVEKGFSVKTTNIGENSYTLAFEKDANSGFVGITEEEIGGSIVTVTMGIKRFNESNSKIN
;
A
#
# COMPACT_ATOMS: atom_id res chain seq x y z
N MET A 1 -53.00 -18.84 -40.89
CA MET A 1 -52.99 -17.52 -40.21
C MET A 1 -52.13 -17.65 -38.96
N ALA A 2 -50.86 -17.25 -38.99
CA ALA A 2 -49.99 -17.28 -37.82
C ALA A 2 -50.32 -16.08 -36.92
N SER A 3 -50.61 -16.37 -35.65
CA SER A 3 -51.10 -15.43 -34.65
C SER A 3 -50.13 -14.27 -34.41
N MET A 4 -50.65 -13.05 -34.37
CA MET A 4 -49.88 -11.81 -34.19
C MET A 4 -49.15 -11.73 -32.84
N LYS A 5 -49.46 -12.64 -31.91
CA LYS A 5 -48.86 -12.77 -30.57
C LYS A 5 -47.47 -13.41 -30.59
N ASP A 6 -47.20 -14.32 -31.55
CA ASP A 6 -45.92 -15.06 -31.61
C ASP A 6 -44.75 -14.17 -32.04
N ARG A 7 -45.00 -13.17 -32.88
CA ARG A 7 -43.96 -12.21 -33.33
C ARG A 7 -43.50 -11.27 -32.23
N SER A 8 -44.30 -11.03 -31.20
CA SER A 8 -43.92 -10.17 -30.06
C SER A 8 -43.02 -10.92 -29.08
N TYR A 9 -43.30 -12.19 -28.79
CA TYR A 9 -42.46 -13.01 -27.92
C TYR A 9 -41.08 -13.28 -28.53
N VAL A 10 -41.01 -13.50 -29.84
CA VAL A 10 -39.72 -13.67 -30.54
C VAL A 10 -38.85 -12.40 -30.41
N LYS A 11 -39.44 -11.21 -30.53
CA LYS A 11 -38.70 -9.94 -30.36
C LYS A 11 -38.20 -9.73 -28.93
N ILE A 12 -39.02 -10.06 -27.94
CA ILE A 12 -38.65 -10.00 -26.52
C ILE A 12 -37.53 -11.00 -26.22
N LEU A 13 -37.62 -12.23 -26.74
CA LEU A 13 -36.60 -13.26 -26.56
C LEU A 13 -35.26 -12.86 -27.19
N VAL A 14 -35.29 -12.27 -28.38
CA VAL A 14 -34.07 -11.74 -29.05
C VAL A 14 -33.45 -10.59 -28.26
N PHE A 15 -34.27 -9.72 -27.65
CA PHE A 15 -33.78 -8.62 -26.82
C PHE A 15 -33.10 -9.11 -25.54
N PHE A 16 -33.70 -10.09 -24.84
CA PHE A 16 -33.07 -10.70 -23.65
C PHE A 16 -31.78 -11.46 -24.00
N SER A 17 -31.76 -12.16 -25.14
CA SER A 17 -30.55 -12.82 -25.64
C SER A 17 -29.42 -11.82 -25.91
N ALA A 18 -29.73 -10.68 -26.54
CA ALA A 18 -28.76 -9.61 -26.77
C ALA A 18 -28.22 -9.02 -25.46
N ILE A 19 -29.06 -8.84 -24.44
CA ILE A 19 -28.65 -8.37 -23.11
C ILE A 19 -27.71 -9.38 -22.43
N LEU A 20 -28.00 -10.68 -22.50
CA LEU A 20 -27.14 -11.72 -21.93
C LEU A 20 -25.77 -11.78 -22.62
N LEU A 21 -25.72 -11.56 -23.94
CA LEU A 21 -24.46 -11.46 -24.67
C LEU A 21 -23.64 -10.24 -24.27
N ILE A 22 -24.28 -9.09 -24.05
CA ILE A 22 -23.61 -7.86 -23.59
C ILE A 22 -23.09 -8.04 -22.15
N LEU A 23 -23.87 -8.65 -21.26
CA LEU A 23 -23.45 -8.98 -19.89
C LEU A 23 -22.28 -9.97 -19.87
N GLY A 24 -22.35 -11.02 -20.69
CA GLY A 24 -21.26 -11.99 -20.84
C GLY A 24 -19.98 -11.34 -21.36
N LEU A 25 -20.11 -10.44 -22.34
CA LEU A 25 -18.97 -9.66 -22.86
C LEU A 25 -18.39 -8.74 -21.78
N PHE A 26 -19.23 -8.08 -20.98
CA PHE A 26 -18.80 -7.19 -19.90
C PHE A 26 -18.06 -7.97 -18.80
N ILE A 27 -18.56 -9.13 -18.41
CA ILE A 27 -17.90 -10.05 -17.45
C ILE A 27 -16.57 -10.54 -18.03
N TYR A 28 -16.54 -10.94 -19.30
CA TYR A 28 -15.32 -11.39 -19.99
C TYR A 28 -14.25 -10.28 -20.05
N LEU A 29 -14.64 -9.04 -20.35
CA LEU A 29 -13.73 -7.90 -20.36
C LEU A 29 -13.15 -7.61 -18.96
N LYS A 30 -13.98 -7.68 -17.91
CA LYS A 30 -13.52 -7.54 -16.52
C LYS A 30 -12.60 -8.68 -16.08
N TYR A 31 -12.91 -9.91 -16.48
CA TYR A 31 -12.07 -11.07 -16.21
C TYR A 31 -10.70 -10.96 -16.90
N LYS A 32 -10.67 -10.55 -18.18
CA LYS A 32 -9.43 -10.33 -18.94
C LYS A 32 -8.54 -9.26 -18.29
N GLN A 33 -9.15 -8.18 -17.77
CA GLN A 33 -8.42 -7.14 -17.05
C GLN A 33 -7.72 -7.67 -15.77
N ILE A 34 -8.39 -8.55 -15.01
CA ILE A 34 -7.81 -9.15 -13.79
C ILE A 34 -6.67 -10.13 -14.14
N VAL A 35 -6.80 -10.89 -15.23
CA VAL A 35 -5.77 -11.84 -15.67
C VAL A 35 -4.54 -11.13 -16.24
N SER A 36 -4.70 -10.06 -17.02
CA SER A 36 -3.55 -9.27 -17.52
C SER A 36 -2.75 -8.61 -16.40
N VAL A 37 -3.42 -8.15 -15.32
CA VAL A 37 -2.73 -7.68 -14.12
C VAL A 37 -1.92 -8.81 -13.46
N LYS A 38 -2.38 -10.05 -13.53
CA LYS A 38 -1.67 -11.20 -12.96
C LYS A 38 -0.49 -11.68 -13.83
N GLU A 39 -0.58 -11.52 -15.15
CA GLU A 39 0.51 -11.81 -16.11
C GLU A 39 1.59 -10.71 -16.10
N ASP A 40 1.22 -9.42 -16.09
CA ASP A 40 2.20 -8.32 -16.00
C ASP A 40 2.97 -8.31 -14.67
N ILE A 41 2.38 -8.83 -13.58
CA ILE A 41 3.07 -9.04 -12.29
C ILE A 41 3.98 -10.30 -12.32
N SER A 42 3.70 -11.25 -13.21
CA SER A 42 4.50 -12.48 -13.35
C SER A 42 5.69 -12.32 -14.29
N GLU A 43 5.63 -11.40 -15.25
CA GLU A 43 6.62 -11.30 -16.34
C GLU A 43 7.51 -10.04 -16.25
N SER A 44 7.23 -9.11 -15.33
CA SER A 44 8.11 -7.98 -14.99
C SER A 44 9.01 -8.24 -13.76
N VAL A 45 8.94 -9.44 -13.18
CA VAL A 45 9.77 -9.90 -12.06
C VAL A 45 10.80 -10.92 -12.57
N GLU A 46 11.64 -10.51 -13.50
CA GLU A 46 12.90 -11.17 -13.90
C GLU A 46 13.69 -10.11 -14.70
N ALA A 47 14.90 -9.68 -14.39
CA ALA A 47 15.85 -10.07 -13.38
C ALA A 47 16.87 -8.92 -13.22
N GLU A 48 16.63 -7.99 -12.30
CA GLU A 48 17.70 -7.17 -11.71
C GLU A 48 17.47 -7.15 -10.19
N SER A 49 18.08 -8.12 -9.50
CA SER A 49 18.39 -8.14 -8.08
C SER A 49 17.44 -7.35 -7.15
N LEU A 50 16.18 -7.76 -7.06
CA LEU A 50 15.40 -7.48 -5.86
C LEU A 50 15.91 -8.42 -4.76
N GLN A 51 16.90 -7.95 -4.01
CA GLN A 51 17.21 -8.41 -2.67
C GLN A 51 16.06 -8.00 -1.73
N ASN A 52 14.84 -8.44 -2.05
CA ASN A 52 13.66 -8.31 -1.22
C ASN A 52 13.81 -9.31 -0.09
N VAL A 53 14.62 -8.97 0.90
CA VAL A 53 14.72 -9.75 2.12
C VAL A 53 13.45 -9.45 2.90
N LEU A 54 12.47 -10.34 2.82
CA LEU A 54 11.38 -10.39 3.79
C LEU A 54 12.03 -10.84 5.10
N THR A 55 12.26 -9.90 6.02
CA THR A 55 12.83 -10.18 7.34
C THR A 55 11.80 -9.96 8.43
N GLU A 56 11.78 -10.87 9.40
CA GLU A 56 11.14 -10.69 10.72
C GLU A 56 11.96 -9.76 11.64
N GLU A 57 13.00 -9.12 11.10
CA GLU A 57 13.85 -8.14 11.77
C GLU A 57 13.70 -6.78 11.10
N LEU A 58 13.89 -5.72 11.90
CA LEU A 58 13.88 -4.36 11.39
C LEU A 58 15.09 -4.15 10.47
N PRO A 59 14.93 -3.65 9.23
CA PRO A 59 16.06 -3.47 8.32
C PRO A 59 17.08 -2.50 8.88
N SER A 60 18.36 -2.74 8.62
CA SER A 60 19.47 -1.89 9.08
C SER A 60 19.40 -0.45 8.57
N GLU A 61 18.69 -0.24 7.47
CA GLU A 61 18.44 1.04 6.85
C GLU A 61 17.39 1.86 7.61
N PHE A 62 16.54 1.22 8.43
CA PHE A 62 15.49 1.92 9.16
C PHE A 62 16.10 2.86 10.21
N PRO A 63 15.69 4.15 10.28
CA PRO A 63 16.30 5.11 11.19
C PRO A 63 16.10 4.74 12.66
N GLU A 64 17.20 4.69 13.42
CA GLU A 64 17.18 4.39 14.87
C GLU A 64 16.44 5.44 15.70
N ASP A 65 16.34 6.67 15.19
CA ASP A 65 15.68 7.79 15.85
C ASP A 65 14.19 7.90 15.55
N PHE A 66 13.66 7.05 14.65
CA PHE A 66 12.24 6.98 14.36
C PHE A 66 11.47 6.44 15.56
N PRO A 67 10.42 7.14 16.04
CA PRO A 67 9.69 6.73 17.23
C PRO A 67 8.89 5.44 16.97
N LEU A 68 9.08 4.43 17.82
CA LEU A 68 8.30 3.20 17.79
C LEU A 68 7.24 3.24 18.89
N TYR A 69 5.99 2.88 18.57
CA TYR A 69 4.94 2.76 19.59
C TYR A 69 5.24 1.58 20.54
N PRO A 70 5.07 1.71 21.87
CA PRO A 70 5.34 0.63 22.81
C PRO A 70 4.48 -0.62 22.58
N GLY A 71 5.08 -1.80 22.61
CA GLY A 71 4.35 -3.08 22.50
C GLY A 71 3.99 -3.50 21.08
N MET A 72 4.57 -2.86 20.05
CA MET A 72 4.44 -3.30 18.66
C MET A 72 5.15 -4.62 18.41
N GLN A 73 4.53 -5.47 17.60
CA GLN A 73 5.07 -6.72 17.08
C GLN A 73 5.35 -6.54 15.59
N LEU A 74 6.59 -6.78 15.17
CA LEU A 74 6.98 -6.68 13.78
C LEU A 74 6.36 -7.84 12.99
N GLU A 75 5.55 -7.52 12.00
CA GLU A 75 4.92 -8.54 11.13
C GLU A 75 5.73 -8.74 9.85
N ASN A 76 6.21 -7.64 9.27
CA ASN A 76 6.94 -7.68 8.01
C ASN A 76 7.78 -6.44 7.81
N SER A 77 8.86 -6.58 7.06
CA SER A 77 9.66 -5.46 6.59
C SER A 77 10.21 -5.73 5.19
N PHE A 78 10.51 -4.64 4.51
CA PHE A 78 10.89 -4.65 3.11
C PHE A 78 11.83 -3.49 2.80
N VAL A 79 12.84 -3.75 1.97
CA VAL A 79 13.73 -2.73 1.43
C VAL A 79 13.75 -2.86 -0.10
N SER A 80 13.42 -1.77 -0.80
CA SER A 80 13.70 -1.63 -2.23
C SER A 80 14.94 -0.77 -2.42
N LYS A 81 15.91 -1.29 -3.17
CA LYS A 81 17.13 -0.56 -3.51
C LYS A 81 16.92 0.29 -4.77
N GLY A 82 17.06 1.60 -4.64
CA GLY A 82 17.06 2.54 -5.78
C GLY A 82 18.47 3.04 -6.13
N GLU A 83 18.62 3.88 -7.14
CA GLU A 83 19.93 4.48 -7.46
C GLU A 83 20.36 5.51 -6.41
N GLU A 84 19.46 6.42 -6.03
CA GLU A 84 19.75 7.51 -5.08
C GLU A 84 19.01 7.38 -3.73
N ILE A 85 17.86 6.72 -3.73
CA ILE A 85 16.95 6.61 -2.59
C ILE A 85 16.60 5.14 -2.39
N ASP A 86 16.79 4.64 -1.18
CA ASP A 86 16.25 3.36 -0.74
C ASP A 86 14.83 3.54 -0.22
N GLY A 87 13.92 2.68 -0.65
CA GLY A 87 12.59 2.58 -0.07
C GLY A 87 12.62 1.58 1.07
N VAL A 88 12.18 1.98 2.25
CA VAL A 88 12.00 1.08 3.40
C VAL A 88 10.53 1.07 3.78
N SER A 89 9.95 -0.12 3.91
CA SER A 89 8.59 -0.30 4.39
C SER A 89 8.56 -1.31 5.52
N VAL A 90 7.89 -0.98 6.61
CA VAL A 90 7.80 -1.83 7.80
C VAL A 90 6.36 -1.85 8.32
N ILE A 91 5.90 -3.02 8.73
CA ILE A 91 4.53 -3.27 9.17
C ILE A 91 4.59 -3.87 10.57
N TRP A 92 3.87 -3.25 11.50
CA TRP A 92 3.68 -3.75 12.85
C TRP A 92 2.21 -3.97 13.17
N LYS A 93 1.95 -4.93 14.06
CA LYS A 93 0.68 -5.07 14.78
C LYS A 93 0.84 -4.66 16.23
N LEU A 94 -0.24 -4.14 16.81
CA LEU A 94 -0.29 -3.82 18.23
C LEU A 94 -1.72 -3.85 18.79
N ASP A 95 -1.83 -4.19 20.07
CA ASP A 95 -3.09 -4.18 20.81
C ASP A 95 -3.36 -2.77 21.38
N ALA A 96 -3.65 -1.83 20.47
CA ALA A 96 -4.02 -0.45 20.80
C ALA A 96 -5.01 0.11 19.78
N GLN A 97 -5.83 1.09 20.20
CA GLN A 97 -6.76 1.78 19.31
C GLN A 97 -6.05 2.72 18.35
N SER A 98 -6.53 2.76 17.11
CA SER A 98 -5.93 3.50 16.00
C SER A 98 -5.77 5.00 16.29
N SER A 99 -6.74 5.60 16.99
CA SER A 99 -6.72 7.02 17.40
C SER A 99 -5.59 7.35 18.38
N GLY A 100 -5.37 6.52 19.40
CA GLY A 100 -4.28 6.72 20.36
C GLY A 100 -2.90 6.54 19.73
N VAL A 101 -2.78 5.62 18.78
CA VAL A 101 -1.56 5.41 18.00
C VAL A 101 -1.30 6.61 17.08
N TYR A 102 -2.34 7.18 16.47
CA TYR A 102 -2.24 8.39 15.67
C TYR A 102 -1.73 9.59 16.48
N ASP A 103 -2.32 9.83 17.65
CA ASP A 103 -1.91 10.93 18.53
C ASP A 103 -0.44 10.77 18.97
N TYR A 104 -0.04 9.53 19.31
CA TYR A 104 1.36 9.22 19.63
C TYR A 104 2.31 9.60 18.50
N TYR A 105 2.05 9.14 17.27
CA TYR A 105 2.96 9.43 16.15
C TYR A 105 3.00 10.91 15.83
N LYS A 106 1.85 11.60 15.89
CA LYS A 106 1.77 13.04 15.65
C LYS A 106 2.63 13.83 16.65
N GLU A 107 2.63 13.46 17.92
CA GLU A 107 3.45 14.09 18.96
C GLU A 107 4.93 13.69 18.85
N LYS A 108 5.22 12.39 18.84
CA LYS A 108 6.59 11.87 18.96
C LYS A 108 7.44 12.13 17.73
N LEU A 109 6.85 12.15 16.54
CA LEU A 109 7.58 12.57 15.33
C LEU A 109 8.04 14.03 15.48
N VAL A 110 7.17 14.93 15.93
CA VAL A 110 7.53 16.34 16.16
C VAL A 110 8.60 16.48 17.23
N GLU A 111 8.47 15.77 18.36
CA GLU A 111 9.49 15.77 19.43
C GLU A 111 10.86 15.28 18.95
N LYS A 112 10.89 14.34 17.99
CA LYS A 112 12.11 13.81 17.37
C LYS A 112 12.64 14.69 16.23
N GLY A 113 12.03 15.84 15.98
CA GLY A 113 12.47 16.83 14.99
C GLY A 113 11.96 16.58 13.58
N PHE A 114 10.96 15.70 13.41
CA PHE A 114 10.30 15.54 12.11
C PHE A 114 9.25 16.63 11.91
N SER A 115 9.17 17.14 10.68
CA SER A 115 8.00 17.90 10.22
C SER A 115 6.88 16.92 9.91
N VAL A 116 5.67 17.17 10.41
CA VAL A 116 4.52 16.27 10.25
C VAL A 116 3.36 17.00 9.60
N LYS A 117 2.77 16.38 8.56
CA LYS A 117 1.55 16.83 7.91
C LYS A 117 0.51 15.71 7.92
N THR A 118 -0.67 15.99 8.46
CA THR A 118 -1.79 15.04 8.34
C THR A 118 -2.30 15.04 6.89
N THR A 119 -2.38 13.85 6.29
CA THR A 119 -2.80 13.69 4.90
C THR A 119 -4.16 13.01 4.76
N ASN A 120 -4.52 12.12 5.70
CA ASN A 120 -5.82 11.46 5.73
C ASN A 120 -6.27 11.19 7.18
N ILE A 121 -7.55 11.43 7.45
CA ILE A 121 -8.26 11.06 8.68
C ILE A 121 -9.58 10.42 8.23
N GLY A 122 -9.68 9.09 8.36
CA GLY A 122 -10.91 8.32 8.27
C GLY A 122 -11.43 7.95 9.65
N GLU A 123 -12.53 7.19 9.69
CA GLU A 123 -13.15 6.74 10.96
C GLU A 123 -12.17 5.88 11.78
N ASN A 124 -11.53 4.90 11.14
CA ASN A 124 -10.61 3.93 11.76
C ASN A 124 -9.27 3.82 11.02
N SER A 125 -8.91 4.84 10.25
CA SER A 125 -7.67 4.86 9.47
C SER A 125 -7.09 6.26 9.40
N TYR A 126 -5.79 6.38 9.61
CA TYR A 126 -5.08 7.64 9.66
C TYR A 126 -3.82 7.57 8.80
N THR A 127 -3.44 8.70 8.21
CA THR A 127 -2.15 8.81 7.52
C THR A 127 -1.48 10.13 7.87
N LEU A 128 -0.22 10.02 8.30
CA LEU A 128 0.68 11.12 8.59
C LEU A 128 1.81 11.09 7.57
N ALA A 129 2.03 12.17 6.84
CA ALA A 129 3.28 12.40 6.11
C ALA A 129 4.31 12.99 7.06
N PHE A 130 5.57 12.56 6.96
CA PHE A 130 6.68 13.12 7.72
C PHE A 130 7.90 13.40 6.86
N GLU A 131 8.74 14.32 7.33
CA GLU A 131 10.00 14.70 6.71
C GLU A 131 11.02 15.03 7.80
N LYS A 132 12.26 14.57 7.61
CA LYS A 132 13.42 14.97 8.40
C LYS A 132 14.69 14.86 7.55
N ASP A 133 15.44 15.95 7.45
CA ASP A 133 16.62 16.07 6.61
C ASP A 133 16.32 15.67 5.15
N ALA A 134 16.96 14.62 4.63
CA ALA A 134 16.73 14.09 3.28
C ALA A 134 15.72 12.94 3.24
N ASN A 135 15.18 12.53 4.39
CA ASN A 135 14.28 11.39 4.53
C ASN A 135 12.84 11.86 4.63
N SER A 136 11.94 11.17 3.92
CA SER A 136 10.50 11.48 3.98
C SER A 136 9.67 10.23 3.80
N GLY A 137 8.45 10.25 4.30
CA GLY A 137 7.61 9.06 4.27
C GLY A 137 6.22 9.27 4.84
N PHE A 138 5.54 8.15 5.07
CA PHE A 138 4.20 8.10 5.61
C PHE A 138 4.12 7.08 6.73
N VAL A 139 3.37 7.42 7.78
CA VAL A 139 2.83 6.47 8.76
C VAL A 139 1.35 6.28 8.43
N GLY A 140 1.00 5.07 8.02
CA GLY A 140 -0.38 4.59 7.91
C GLY A 140 -0.76 3.83 9.18
N ILE A 141 -1.94 4.11 9.71
CA ILE A 141 -2.47 3.49 10.93
C ILE A 141 -3.88 3.04 10.61
N THR A 142 -4.17 1.76 10.77
CA THR A 142 -5.49 1.20 10.45
C THR A 142 -5.91 0.26 11.57
N GLU A 143 -7.15 0.40 12.04
CA GLU A 143 -7.72 -0.50 13.04
C GLU A 143 -8.04 -1.87 12.44
N GLU A 144 -7.78 -2.94 13.18
CA GLU A 144 -8.17 -4.30 12.78
C GLU A 144 -9.62 -4.60 13.21
N GLU A 145 -10.33 -5.41 12.41
CA GLU A 145 -11.73 -5.79 12.70
C GLU A 145 -11.89 -6.50 14.06
N ILE A 146 -10.86 -7.22 14.49
CA ILE A 146 -10.83 -7.99 15.74
C ILE A 146 -10.31 -7.18 16.94
N GLY A 147 -10.07 -5.88 16.76
CA GLY A 147 -9.43 -5.00 17.73
C GLY A 147 -7.91 -4.95 17.57
N GLY A 148 -7.31 -3.87 18.06
CA GLY A 148 -5.90 -3.55 17.79
C GLY A 148 -5.72 -2.76 16.50
N SER A 149 -4.48 -2.44 16.16
CA SER A 149 -4.12 -1.63 15.00
C SER A 149 -2.93 -2.21 14.26
N ILE A 150 -2.90 -1.93 12.96
CA ILE A 150 -1.74 -2.12 12.09
C ILE A 150 -1.11 -0.74 11.86
N VAL A 151 0.21 -0.68 12.04
CA VAL A 151 1.03 0.48 11.70
C VAL A 151 1.92 0.11 10.53
N THR A 152 1.82 0.87 9.44
CA THR A 152 2.71 0.77 8.28
C THR A 152 3.53 2.03 8.19
N VAL A 153 4.85 1.90 8.16
CA VAL A 153 5.75 3.02 7.87
C VAL A 153 6.42 2.77 6.54
N THR A 154 6.28 3.70 5.61
CA THR A 154 6.98 3.67 4.32
C THR A 154 7.79 4.95 4.18
N MET A 155 9.09 4.85 3.93
CA MET A 155 9.99 5.99 3.82
C MET A 155 11.00 5.83 2.69
N GLY A 156 11.33 6.96 2.07
CA GLY A 156 12.50 7.10 1.22
C GLY A 156 13.70 7.57 2.05
N ILE A 157 14.80 6.83 1.95
CA ILE A 157 16.06 7.10 2.64
C ILE A 157 17.12 7.43 1.60
N LYS A 158 17.59 8.67 1.60
CA LYS A 158 18.60 9.10 0.64
C LYS A 158 19.97 8.55 1.04
N ARG A 159 20.66 7.87 0.13
CA ARG A 159 22.04 7.45 0.40
C ARG A 159 22.96 8.66 0.27
N PHE A 160 23.63 9.04 1.35
CA PHE A 160 24.74 9.98 1.27
C PHE A 160 25.93 9.24 0.65
N ASN A 161 26.23 9.52 -0.61
CA ASN A 161 27.39 8.96 -1.28
C ASN A 161 28.67 9.60 -0.71
N GLU A 162 29.37 8.91 0.18
CA GLU A 162 30.62 9.39 0.82
C GLU A 162 31.80 9.61 -0.16
N SER A 163 31.60 9.33 -1.45
CA SER A 163 32.61 9.48 -2.52
C SER A 163 33.20 10.90 -2.65
N ASN A 164 32.50 11.95 -2.21
CA ASN A 164 32.99 13.33 -2.35
C ASN A 164 33.77 13.89 -1.15
N SER A 165 34.02 13.12 -0.08
CA SER A 165 34.70 13.63 1.12
C SER A 165 36.24 13.49 1.10
N LYS A 166 36.84 12.94 0.04
CA LYS A 166 38.31 12.80 -0.09
C LYS A 166 38.89 13.61 -1.24
N ILE A 167 38.53 14.88 -1.35
CA ILE A 167 39.35 15.87 -2.05
C ILE A 167 39.31 17.17 -1.24
N ASN A 168 40.25 17.31 -0.30
CA ASN A 168 40.93 18.55 0.07
C ASN A 168 42.08 18.23 1.02
#